data_AF-A0AAQ3UIX0-F1
#
_entry.id   AF-A0AAQ3UIX0-F1
#
_cell.length_a   1.000
_cell.length_b   1.000
_cell.length_c   1.000
_cell.angle_alpha   90.00
_cell.angle_beta   90.00
_cell.angle_gamma   90.00
#
_symmetry.space_group_name_H-M   'P 1'
#
loop_
_entity.id
_entity.type
_entity.pdbx_description
1 polymer ?
#
loop_
_entity_poly.entity_id
_entity_poly.type
_entity_poly.pdbx_seq_one_letter_code
_entity_poly.pdbx_strand_id
1 'polypeptide(L)'
;MRRRSSVANRREAALCCARTTCAAASGGYCGLGAAYCGDGCQSGACCPNRRCGTQAGNATCDANQCCSEHGYCGFGSEYCGAGCQSGSCWFDRSCSSQKPCPNNLCCSRWGLCGLGPEFCGLGCQGGACCEAASVAMADIVNNTTSSHYSAAE
;
A
#
# COMPACT_ATOMS: atom_id res chain seq x y z
N MET A 1 -2.76 -17.81 -37.58
CA MET A 1 -1.53 -18.07 -36.80
C MET A 1 -1.47 -17.09 -35.62
N ARG A 2 -2.05 -17.44 -34.47
CA ARG A 2 -1.92 -16.62 -33.24
C ARG A 2 -0.62 -17.04 -32.56
N ARG A 3 0.36 -16.14 -32.50
CA ARG A 3 1.62 -16.40 -31.80
C ARG A 3 1.33 -16.61 -30.32
N ARG A 4 1.38 -17.87 -29.88
CA ARG A 4 1.44 -18.23 -28.46
C ARG A 4 2.83 -17.85 -27.98
N SER A 5 2.96 -16.70 -27.34
CA SER A 5 4.17 -16.41 -26.58
C SER A 5 4.12 -17.25 -25.31
N SER A 6 4.71 -18.44 -25.37
CA SER A 6 5.02 -19.29 -24.24
C SER A 6 5.98 -18.54 -23.32
N VAL A 7 5.50 -17.94 -22.24
CA VAL A 7 6.34 -17.50 -21.13
C VAL A 7 6.21 -18.52 -20.02
N ALA A 8 6.89 -19.64 -20.20
CA ALA A 8 7.21 -20.53 -19.09
C ALA A 8 8.48 -20.00 -18.42
N ASN A 9 8.42 -19.85 -17.10
CA ASN A 9 9.55 -19.87 -16.18
C ASN A 9 10.35 -18.55 -15.99
N ARG A 10 9.78 -17.61 -15.21
CA ARG A 10 10.54 -16.77 -14.26
C ARG A 10 9.70 -16.53 -13.01
N ARG A 11 10.35 -16.68 -11.86
CA ARG A 11 9.86 -16.51 -10.49
C ARG A 11 8.77 -15.43 -10.38
N GLU A 12 7.66 -15.84 -9.78
CA GLU A 12 6.35 -15.21 -9.78
C GLU A 12 6.41 -13.81 -9.16
N ALA A 13 6.51 -12.79 -10.01
CA ALA A 13 5.93 -11.51 -9.67
C ALA A 13 4.41 -11.72 -9.69
N ALA A 14 3.76 -11.62 -8.53
CA ALA A 14 2.31 -11.48 -8.48
C ALA A 14 1.92 -10.21 -9.27
N LEU A 15 1.68 -10.36 -10.57
CA LEU A 15 1.20 -9.26 -11.39
C LEU A 15 -0.22 -8.94 -10.95
N CYS A 16 -0.40 -7.80 -10.30
CA CYS A 16 -1.72 -7.23 -10.12
C CYS A 16 -2.35 -7.00 -11.50
N CYS A 17 -3.59 -7.45 -11.68
CA CYS A 17 -4.37 -7.11 -12.88
C CYS A 17 -4.49 -5.58 -13.03
N ALA A 18 -4.64 -5.10 -14.27
CA ALA A 18 -4.90 -3.68 -14.52
C ALA A 18 -6.11 -3.22 -13.68
N ARG A 19 -6.10 -1.96 -13.22
CA ARG A 19 -7.00 -1.42 -12.16
C ARG A 19 -8.50 -1.75 -12.31
N THR A 20 -8.98 -2.06 -13.50
CA THR A 20 -10.39 -2.36 -13.78
C THR A 20 -10.66 -3.81 -14.15
N THR A 21 -9.65 -4.66 -14.20
CA THR A 21 -9.75 -6.08 -14.61
C THR A 21 -9.64 -7.01 -13.41
N CYS A 22 -10.25 -8.18 -13.51
CA CYS A 22 -10.34 -9.19 -12.46
C CYS A 22 -9.40 -10.36 -12.76
N ALA A 23 -8.77 -10.91 -11.72
CA ALA A 23 -8.01 -12.14 -11.80
C ALA A 23 -8.95 -13.34 -11.67
N ALA A 24 -9.05 -14.15 -12.72
CA ALA A 24 -9.86 -15.36 -12.73
C ALA A 24 -9.42 -16.37 -11.65
N ALA A 25 -10.39 -17.14 -11.14
CA ALA A 25 -10.19 -18.15 -10.11
C ALA A 25 -9.15 -19.23 -10.47
N SER A 26 -8.99 -19.52 -11.76
CA SER A 26 -8.11 -20.55 -12.28
C SER A 26 -7.23 -20.01 -13.40
N GLY A 27 -5.91 -20.15 -13.25
CA GLY A 27 -4.92 -19.84 -14.28
C GLY A 27 -4.35 -18.42 -14.27
N GLY A 28 -4.68 -17.56 -13.29
CA GLY A 28 -4.02 -16.26 -13.09
C GLY A 28 -4.22 -15.28 -14.25
N TYR A 29 -5.29 -15.43 -15.02
CA TYR A 29 -5.60 -14.58 -16.17
C TYR A 29 -6.40 -13.34 -15.76
N CYS A 30 -6.02 -12.18 -16.27
CA CYS A 30 -6.76 -10.94 -16.08
C CYS A 30 -7.81 -10.75 -17.18
N GLY A 31 -9.02 -10.38 -16.80
CA GLY A 31 -10.11 -10.13 -17.75
C GLY A 31 -11.34 -9.49 -17.13
N LEU A 32 -12.41 -9.43 -17.90
CA LEU A 32 -13.70 -8.87 -17.53
C LEU A 32 -14.81 -9.90 -17.77
N GLY A 33 -15.94 -9.75 -17.08
CA GLY A 33 -17.09 -10.64 -17.19
C GLY A 33 -17.10 -11.76 -16.14
N ALA A 34 -18.18 -12.55 -16.11
CA ALA A 34 -18.45 -13.53 -15.05
C ALA A 34 -17.34 -14.57 -14.85
N ALA A 35 -16.62 -14.96 -15.92
CA ALA A 35 -15.51 -15.90 -15.82
C ALA A 35 -14.27 -15.36 -15.06
N TYR A 36 -14.17 -14.03 -14.92
CA TYR A 36 -13.03 -13.37 -14.28
C TYR A 36 -13.43 -12.68 -12.98
N CYS A 37 -14.59 -12.01 -12.97
CA CYS A 37 -15.08 -11.23 -11.85
C CYS A 37 -16.17 -11.96 -11.04
N GLY A 38 -16.59 -13.17 -11.43
CA GLY A 38 -17.58 -13.95 -10.71
C GLY A 38 -16.96 -14.83 -9.63
N ASP A 39 -17.54 -16.02 -9.43
CA ASP A 39 -17.14 -16.94 -8.38
C ASP A 39 -15.65 -17.30 -8.46
N GLY A 40 -14.95 -17.13 -7.33
CA GLY A 40 -13.53 -17.43 -7.20
C GLY A 40 -12.59 -16.34 -7.70
N CYS A 41 -13.08 -15.15 -8.06
CA CYS A 41 -12.23 -14.00 -8.40
C CYS A 41 -11.20 -13.72 -7.28
N GLN A 42 -9.93 -13.64 -7.65
CA GLN A 42 -8.81 -13.59 -6.71
C GLN A 42 -8.44 -12.15 -6.32
N SER A 43 -8.47 -11.23 -7.28
CA SER A 43 -8.12 -9.82 -7.11
C SER A 43 -8.75 -8.95 -8.21
N GLY A 44 -8.81 -7.64 -7.99
CA GLY A 44 -9.48 -6.68 -8.89
C GLY A 44 -10.93 -6.38 -8.50
N ALA A 45 -11.77 -6.05 -9.48
CA ALA A 45 -13.19 -5.67 -9.27
C ALA A 45 -14.11 -6.91 -9.15
N CYS A 46 -13.82 -7.80 -8.20
CA CYS A 46 -14.58 -9.04 -7.98
C CYS A 46 -16.03 -8.77 -7.57
N CYS A 47 -16.95 -9.64 -7.99
CA CYS A 47 -18.37 -9.61 -7.65
C CYS A 47 -18.78 -10.89 -6.89
N PRO A 48 -19.44 -10.79 -5.72
CA PRO A 48 -19.63 -9.56 -4.94
C PRO A 48 -18.28 -9.00 -4.43
N ASN A 49 -18.25 -7.72 -4.08
CA ASN A 49 -17.03 -7.05 -3.61
C ASN A 49 -16.40 -7.81 -2.44
N ARG A 50 -15.06 -7.87 -2.44
CA ARG A 50 -14.28 -8.52 -1.37
C ARG A 50 -14.56 -7.84 -0.02
N ARG A 51 -14.66 -8.65 1.03
CA ARG A 51 -14.79 -8.17 2.42
C ARG A 51 -13.42 -7.80 2.98
N CYS A 52 -13.40 -6.79 3.83
CA CYS A 52 -12.19 -6.25 4.45
C CYS A 52 -12.47 -5.69 5.85
N GLY A 53 -11.42 -5.25 6.53
CA GLY A 53 -11.50 -4.54 7.79
C GLY A 53 -11.87 -5.46 8.96
N THR A 54 -12.35 -4.86 10.04
CA THR A 54 -12.69 -5.57 11.28
C THR A 54 -13.75 -6.66 11.06
N GLN A 55 -14.62 -6.48 10.07
CA GLN A 55 -15.66 -7.44 9.70
C GLN A 55 -15.12 -8.67 8.96
N ALA A 56 -13.85 -8.64 8.55
CA ALA A 56 -13.17 -9.72 7.84
C ALA A 56 -11.82 -10.07 8.48
N GLY A 57 -11.70 -9.96 9.81
CA GLY A 57 -10.48 -10.32 10.53
C GLY A 57 -9.29 -9.42 10.19
N ASN A 58 -9.53 -8.13 9.95
CA ASN A 58 -8.56 -7.13 9.50
C ASN A 58 -7.94 -7.41 8.13
N ALA A 59 -8.65 -8.15 7.27
CA ALA A 59 -8.24 -8.32 5.88
C ALA A 59 -8.14 -6.96 5.16
N THR A 60 -7.11 -6.81 4.34
CA THR A 60 -6.85 -5.60 3.55
C THR A 60 -7.37 -5.76 2.12
N CYS A 61 -7.58 -4.63 1.46
CA CYS A 61 -8.03 -4.61 0.08
C CYS A 61 -6.87 -4.61 -0.92
N ASP A 62 -7.01 -5.39 -2.00
CA ASP A 62 -6.05 -5.41 -3.09
C ASP A 62 -6.11 -4.13 -3.95
N ALA A 63 -5.05 -3.91 -4.74
CA ALA A 63 -4.98 -2.84 -5.74
C ALA A 63 -5.21 -1.41 -5.18
N ASN A 64 -4.80 -1.17 -3.92
CA ASN A 64 -4.93 0.12 -3.22
C ASN A 64 -6.38 0.62 -3.07
N GLN A 65 -7.35 -0.29 -3.11
CA GLN A 65 -8.73 0.00 -2.78
C GLN A 65 -8.89 0.41 -1.31
N CYS A 66 -9.92 1.19 -1.04
CA CYS A 66 -10.31 1.57 0.30
C CYS A 66 -11.22 0.50 0.90
N CYS A 67 -11.03 0.23 2.18
CA CYS A 67 -11.96 -0.55 2.95
C CYS A 67 -13.01 0.37 3.56
N SER A 68 -14.25 0.30 3.09
CA SER A 68 -15.36 1.10 3.62
C SER A 68 -15.60 0.84 5.11
N GLU A 69 -16.34 1.71 5.79
CA GLU A 69 -16.81 1.49 7.15
C GLU A 69 -17.53 0.13 7.34
N HIS A 70 -18.26 -0.31 6.30
CA HIS A 70 -19.01 -1.57 6.31
C HIS A 70 -18.18 -2.83 5.96
N GLY A 71 -16.88 -2.67 5.73
CA GLY A 71 -15.97 -3.78 5.44
C GLY A 71 -16.08 -4.32 4.02
N TYR A 72 -16.16 -3.43 3.02
CA TYR A 72 -16.11 -3.77 1.59
C TYR A 72 -14.99 -3.00 0.90
N CYS A 73 -14.32 -3.66 -0.05
CA CYS A 73 -13.29 -3.05 -0.88
C CYS A 73 -13.89 -2.28 -2.06
N GLY A 74 -13.40 -1.06 -2.30
CA GLY A 74 -13.76 -0.28 -3.47
C GLY A 74 -13.04 1.06 -3.58
N PHE A 75 -13.55 1.91 -4.47
CA PHE A 75 -13.08 3.28 -4.71
C PHE A 75 -14.26 4.25 -4.66
N GLY A 76 -13.98 5.53 -4.40
CA GLY A 76 -15.01 6.57 -4.30
C GLY A 76 -15.28 6.98 -2.86
N SER A 77 -16.13 7.98 -2.66
CA SER A 77 -16.47 8.55 -1.36
C SER A 77 -17.04 7.53 -0.39
N GLU A 78 -17.80 6.56 -0.91
CA GLU A 78 -18.52 5.57 -0.11
C GLU A 78 -17.57 4.53 0.51
N TYR A 79 -16.40 4.36 -0.10
CA TYR A 79 -15.37 3.43 0.35
C TYR A 79 -14.20 4.14 1.03
N CYS A 80 -13.78 5.27 0.48
CA CYS A 80 -12.62 6.04 0.90
C CYS A 80 -12.95 7.23 1.79
N GLY A 81 -14.23 7.58 1.96
CA GLY A 81 -14.66 8.74 2.74
C GLY A 81 -14.64 8.50 4.25
N ALA A 82 -15.62 9.05 4.95
CA ALA A 82 -15.75 8.89 6.39
C ALA A 82 -15.89 7.40 6.76
N GLY A 83 -15.27 6.98 7.86
CA GLY A 83 -15.31 5.61 8.34
C GLY A 83 -14.47 4.61 7.54
N CYS A 84 -13.68 5.05 6.55
CA CYS A 84 -12.74 4.18 5.85
C CYS A 84 -11.72 3.55 6.83
N GLN A 85 -11.65 2.22 6.83
CA GLN A 85 -10.89 1.43 7.81
C GLN A 85 -9.42 1.25 7.41
N SER A 86 -9.13 1.16 6.10
CA SER A 86 -7.78 0.94 5.57
C SER A 86 -7.70 1.26 4.06
N GLY A 87 -6.49 1.32 3.53
CA GLY A 87 -6.24 1.61 2.11
C GLY A 87 -6.08 3.11 1.84
N SER A 88 -6.60 3.59 0.71
CA SER A 88 -6.41 4.98 0.23
C SER A 88 -7.48 5.95 0.78
N CYS A 89 -7.77 5.87 2.08
CA CYS A 89 -8.78 6.70 2.74
C CYS A 89 -8.49 8.20 2.54
N TRP A 90 -9.52 8.98 2.21
CA TRP A 90 -9.41 10.42 1.90
C TRP A 90 -9.08 11.26 3.12
N PHE A 91 -9.68 10.93 4.27
CA PHE A 91 -9.57 11.74 5.47
C PHE A 91 -8.52 11.23 6.45
N ASP A 92 -8.05 10.00 6.27
CA ASP A 92 -7.22 9.35 7.26
C ASP A 92 -5.82 9.02 6.74
N ARG A 93 -5.15 10.08 6.31
CA ARG A 93 -3.70 10.07 6.18
C ARG A 93 -3.02 10.24 7.54
N SER A 94 -3.73 10.20 8.67
CA SER A 94 -3.09 10.40 9.97
C SER A 94 -2.28 9.17 10.40
N CYS A 95 -1.13 9.40 11.01
CA CYS A 95 -0.27 8.34 11.54
C CYS A 95 0.33 8.71 12.89
N SER A 96 0.64 7.67 13.65
CA SER A 96 1.28 7.76 14.96
C SER A 96 2.07 6.46 15.20
N SER A 97 2.78 6.39 16.34
CA SER A 97 3.45 5.15 16.76
C SER A 97 2.51 3.95 16.89
N GLN A 98 1.23 4.19 17.16
CA GLN A 98 0.19 3.16 17.27
C GLN A 98 -0.57 2.93 15.96
N LYS A 99 -0.43 3.84 14.98
CA LYS A 99 -1.10 3.79 13.68
C LYS A 99 -0.06 4.00 12.57
N PRO A 100 0.72 2.96 12.23
CA PRO A 100 1.64 3.02 11.12
C PRO A 100 0.89 3.19 9.80
N CYS A 101 1.50 3.90 8.86
CA CYS A 101 0.90 4.13 7.56
C CYS A 101 0.78 2.82 6.74
N PRO A 102 -0.32 2.63 5.99
CA PRO A 102 -0.46 1.48 5.09
C PRO A 102 0.59 1.52 3.97
N ASN A 103 0.85 0.37 3.34
CA ASN A 103 1.76 0.23 2.19
C ASN A 103 3.18 0.77 2.40
N ASN A 104 3.68 0.77 3.64
CA ASN A 104 4.98 1.35 4.03
C ASN A 104 5.16 2.83 3.64
N LEU A 105 4.06 3.57 3.51
CA LEU A 105 4.10 5.02 3.34
C LEU A 105 4.82 5.69 4.51
N CYS A 106 5.46 6.82 4.25
CA CYS A 106 6.21 7.54 5.26
C CYS A 106 5.27 8.34 6.16
N CYS A 107 5.45 8.21 7.46
CA CYS A 107 4.78 9.03 8.46
C CYS A 107 5.59 10.30 8.69
N SER A 108 5.14 11.42 8.13
CA SER A 108 5.78 12.74 8.30
C SER A 108 5.83 13.17 9.76
N ARG A 109 6.64 14.17 10.08
CA ARG A 109 6.69 14.80 11.42
C ARG A 109 5.35 15.38 11.90
N TRP A 110 4.42 15.62 10.98
CA TRP A 110 3.10 16.16 11.23
C TRP A 110 2.05 15.08 11.51
N GLY A 111 2.48 13.81 11.61
CA GLY A 111 1.58 12.69 11.81
C GLY A 111 0.71 12.44 10.57
N LEU A 112 1.27 12.65 9.36
CA LEU A 112 0.58 12.39 8.10
C LEU A 112 1.36 11.42 7.21
N CYS A 113 0.65 10.49 6.57
CA CYS A 113 1.13 9.49 5.63
C CYS A 113 1.27 10.05 4.21
N GLY A 114 2.40 9.74 3.56
CA GLY A 114 2.63 10.08 2.16
C GLY A 114 3.95 9.55 1.62
N LEU A 115 4.26 9.98 0.39
CA LEU A 115 5.55 9.77 -0.27
C LEU A 115 6.16 11.13 -0.60
N GLY A 116 7.48 11.14 -0.79
CA GLY A 116 8.24 12.34 -1.12
C GLY A 116 8.98 12.95 0.09
N PRO A 117 9.83 13.96 -0.14
CA PRO A 117 10.73 14.50 0.88
C PRO A 117 10.00 15.10 2.09
N GLU A 118 8.81 15.69 1.89
CA GLU A 118 7.98 16.24 2.97
C GLU A 118 7.45 15.18 3.95
N PHE A 119 7.35 13.92 3.49
CA PHE A 119 6.81 12.81 4.27
C PHE A 119 7.90 11.85 4.74
N CYS A 120 8.85 11.55 3.86
CA CYS A 120 9.92 10.58 4.08
C CYS A 120 11.22 11.19 4.58
N GLY A 121 11.38 12.52 4.50
CA GLY A 121 12.61 13.23 4.85
C GLY A 121 12.77 13.48 6.34
N LEU A 122 13.41 14.61 6.68
CA LEU A 122 13.72 14.96 8.07
C LEU A 122 12.47 14.97 8.96
N GLY A 123 12.52 14.19 10.04
CA GLY A 123 11.41 14.04 10.98
C GLY A 123 10.36 13.00 10.58
N CYS A 124 10.66 12.13 9.61
CA CYS A 124 9.86 10.93 9.37
C CYS A 124 9.84 10.02 10.61
N GLN A 125 8.65 9.66 11.08
CA GLN A 125 8.38 8.92 12.31
C GLN A 125 8.27 7.40 12.09
N GLY A 126 8.10 6.95 10.84
CA GLY A 126 7.96 5.53 10.51
C GLY A 126 7.61 5.28 9.03
N GLY A 127 7.74 4.03 8.58
CA GLY A 127 7.54 3.63 7.18
C GLY A 127 8.83 3.66 6.37
N ALA A 128 8.73 3.88 5.05
CA ALA A 128 9.87 3.97 4.12
C ALA A 128 10.61 5.31 4.22
N CYS A 129 10.90 5.77 5.44
CA CYS A 129 11.67 6.99 5.67
C CYS A 129 12.95 6.91 4.85
N CYS A 130 13.19 7.94 4.04
CA CYS A 130 14.51 8.14 3.49
C CYS A 130 15.33 8.67 4.65
N GLU A 131 15.84 7.77 5.49
CA GLU A 131 17.08 8.10 6.20
C GLU A 131 17.97 8.74 5.16
N ALA A 132 18.49 9.93 5.49
CA ALA A 132 19.43 10.62 4.65
C ALA A 132 20.48 9.59 4.26
N ALA A 133 20.36 9.03 3.05
CA ALA A 133 21.31 8.08 2.51
C ALA A 133 22.55 8.90 2.32
N SER A 134 23.36 8.98 3.38
CA SER A 134 24.73 9.42 3.40
C SER A 134 25.04 10.52 2.37
N VAL A 135 24.34 11.65 2.44
CA VAL A 135 24.94 12.90 2.00
C VAL A 135 25.21 13.67 3.27
N ALA A 136 26.43 13.45 3.78
CA ALA A 136 27.09 14.43 4.59
C ALA A 136 27.06 15.77 3.83
N MET A 137 26.09 16.62 4.12
CA MET A 137 26.28 18.07 3.99
C MET A 137 27.06 18.61 5.20
N ALA A 138 27.97 17.79 5.73
CA ALA A 138 28.99 18.13 6.71
C ALA A 138 30.41 17.72 6.26
N ASP A 139 30.60 17.15 5.05
CA ASP A 139 31.94 16.83 4.53
C ASP A 139 32.49 17.85 3.50
N ILE A 140 31.82 19.00 3.29
CA ILE A 140 32.45 20.16 2.62
C ILE A 140 32.99 21.18 3.62
N VAL A 141 32.56 21.16 4.89
CA VAL A 141 33.14 22.05 5.91
C VAL A 141 33.38 21.25 7.19
N ASN A 142 34.50 20.53 7.20
CA ASN A 142 35.18 19.96 8.36
C ASN A 142 34.60 20.38 9.72
N ASN A 143 34.28 19.35 10.52
CA ASN A 143 34.32 19.41 11.98
C ASN A 143 33.14 20.12 12.67
N THR A 144 32.09 19.36 13.01
CA THR A 144 31.54 19.35 14.39
C THR A 144 30.66 18.14 14.67
N THR A 145 31.20 17.25 15.52
CA THR A 145 30.51 16.54 16.62
C THR A 145 29.51 15.42 16.30
N SER A 146 30.07 14.21 16.28
CA SER A 146 29.73 13.12 17.22
C SER A 146 28.32 12.53 17.21
N SER A 147 28.17 11.50 16.39
CA SER A 147 27.63 10.23 16.88
C SER A 147 28.35 9.80 18.16
N HIS A 148 27.61 9.44 19.21
CA HIS A 148 27.78 8.21 20.00
C HIS A 148 26.85 8.24 21.23
N TYR A 149 25.82 7.39 21.17
CA TYR A 149 25.32 6.53 22.25
C TYR A 149 25.10 7.14 23.65
N SER A 150 23.84 7.34 24.04
CA SER A 150 23.46 7.34 25.45
C SER A 150 23.12 5.93 25.91
N ALA A 151 23.91 5.49 26.88
CA ALA A 151 23.75 4.42 27.86
C ALA A 151 22.46 3.58 27.84
N ALA A 152 22.65 2.26 27.76
CA ALA A 152 21.80 1.30 28.46
C ALA A 152 22.67 0.59 29.50
N GLU A 153 22.26 0.74 30.74
CA GLU A 153 22.71 0.07 31.98
C GLU A 153 22.69 -1.47 31.90
#